data_AF-A0A7C1LLT7-F1
#
_entry.id   AF-A0A7C1LLT7-F1
#
_cell.length_a   1.000
_cell.length_b   1.000
_cell.length_c   1.000
_cell.angle_alpha   90.00
_cell.angle_beta   90.00
_cell.angle_gamma   90.00
#
_symmetry.space_group_name_H-M   'P 1'
#
loop_
_entity.id
_entity.type
_entity.pdbx_description
1 polymer ?
#
loop_
_entity_poly.entity_id
_entity_poly.type
_entity_poly.pdbx_seq_one_letter_code
_entity_poly.pdbx_strand_id
1 'polypeptide(L)'
;MSDEKTYFVGALITSGVAAILLFATNFAGFDGSNYYLGVYYWGGIGAFSGLSGVPIIISAFLLLYCMIISVLILKAPDKIPDRKFVKYGFFAAVIALILLIIGGIVFAAVAYEEDWWWWFDAGFYGGVIGGLLTAI
;
A
#
# COMPACT_ATOMS: atom_id res chain seq x y z
N MET A 1 -20.33 -21.68 5.09
CA MET A 1 -20.74 -20.27 5.34
C MET A 1 -19.92 -19.59 6.45
N SER A 2 -19.29 -20.34 7.38
CA SER A 2 -18.32 -19.80 8.36
C SER A 2 -17.00 -19.33 7.71
N ASP A 3 -16.53 -20.06 6.71
CA ASP A 3 -15.18 -19.87 6.18
C ASP A 3 -15.10 -18.64 5.28
N GLU A 4 -16.13 -18.41 4.44
CA GLU A 4 -16.25 -17.22 3.59
C GLU A 4 -16.21 -15.92 4.41
N LYS A 5 -16.95 -15.88 5.54
CA LYS A 5 -16.93 -14.73 6.45
C LYS A 5 -15.53 -14.49 7.03
N THR A 6 -14.79 -15.55 7.32
CA THR A 6 -13.43 -15.46 7.86
C THR A 6 -12.48 -14.82 6.84
N TYR A 7 -12.57 -15.21 5.56
CA TYR A 7 -11.79 -14.57 4.48
C TYR A 7 -12.12 -13.07 4.33
N PHE A 8 -13.39 -12.70 4.35
CA PHE A 8 -13.78 -11.28 4.25
C PHE A 8 -13.38 -10.45 5.48
N VAL A 9 -13.38 -11.04 6.68
CA VAL A 9 -12.83 -10.37 7.88
C VAL A 9 -11.32 -10.20 7.75
N GLY A 10 -10.61 -11.22 7.26
CA GLY A 10 -9.18 -11.15 6.97
C GLY A 10 -8.87 -10.02 5.98
N ALA A 11 -9.51 -10.04 4.82
CA ALA A 11 -9.36 -9.02 3.78
C ALA A 11 -9.72 -7.61 4.26
N LEU A 12 -10.75 -7.46 5.10
CA LEU A 12 -11.09 -6.19 5.73
C LEU A 12 -9.95 -5.64 6.58
N ILE A 13 -9.39 -6.48 7.47
CA ILE A 13 -8.32 -6.07 8.38
C ILE A 13 -7.04 -5.76 7.60
N THR A 14 -6.62 -6.65 6.70
CA THR A 14 -5.36 -6.52 5.96
C THR A 14 -5.39 -5.32 5.02
N SER A 15 -6.48 -5.11 4.29
CA SER A 15 -6.63 -3.94 3.40
C SER A 15 -6.78 -2.62 4.16
N GLY A 16 -7.54 -2.61 5.26
CA GLY A 16 -7.72 -1.43 6.10
C GLY A 16 -6.41 -0.99 6.77
N VAL A 17 -5.69 -1.92 7.40
CA VAL A 17 -4.40 -1.64 8.04
C VAL A 17 -3.38 -1.19 6.99
N ALA A 18 -3.30 -1.85 5.84
CA ALA A 18 -2.38 -1.46 4.77
C ALA A 18 -2.66 -0.04 4.25
N ALA A 19 -3.93 0.29 3.99
CA ALA A 19 -4.30 1.63 3.57
C ALA A 19 -3.95 2.69 4.62
N ILE A 20 -4.20 2.42 5.91
CA ILE A 20 -3.84 3.32 6.99
C ILE A 20 -2.33 3.52 7.04
N LEU A 21 -1.54 2.44 6.98
CA LEU A 21 -0.08 2.55 7.01
C LEU A 21 0.46 3.34 5.82
N LEU A 22 -0.08 3.15 4.62
CA LEU A 22 0.30 3.92 3.42
C LEU A 22 0.02 5.43 3.55
N PHE A 23 -1.04 5.82 4.26
CA PHE A 23 -1.34 7.24 4.51
C PHE A 23 -0.63 7.82 5.72
N ALA A 24 -0.43 7.03 6.77
CA ALA A 24 0.04 7.51 8.08
C ALA A 24 1.57 7.47 8.23
N THR A 25 2.26 6.66 7.42
CA THR A 25 3.71 6.47 7.53
C THR A 25 4.39 6.73 6.21
N ASN A 26 5.71 6.95 6.25
CA ASN A 26 6.48 7.04 5.02
C ASN A 26 6.47 5.67 4.33
N PHE A 27 6.58 5.73 3.01
CA PHE A 27 6.81 4.56 2.17
C PHE A 27 8.29 4.17 2.21
N ALA A 28 9.19 5.15 2.12
CA ALA A 28 10.63 4.93 2.23
C ALA A 28 11.34 6.15 2.80
N GLY A 29 12.52 5.93 3.38
CA GLY A 29 13.39 6.96 3.95
C GLY A 29 14.78 6.93 3.32
N PHE A 30 15.45 8.08 3.33
CA PHE A 30 16.83 8.22 2.89
C PHE A 30 17.58 9.28 3.69
N ASP A 31 18.87 9.06 3.93
CA ASP A 31 19.82 10.11 4.31
C ASP A 31 21.01 10.14 3.35
N GLY A 32 21.60 11.32 3.26
CA GLY A 32 22.80 11.56 2.46
C GLY A 32 23.63 12.69 3.03
N SER A 33 24.86 12.77 2.57
CA SER A 33 25.78 13.85 2.90
C SER A 33 26.31 14.48 1.63
N ASN A 34 26.22 15.81 1.51
CA ASN A 34 26.94 16.53 0.48
C ASN A 34 28.33 16.86 1.01
N TYR A 35 29.34 16.06 0.63
CA TYR A 35 30.72 16.22 1.07
C TYR A 35 31.29 17.63 0.80
N TYR A 36 30.91 18.24 -0.33
CA TYR A 36 31.41 19.57 -0.73
C TYR A 36 30.79 20.71 0.06
N LEU A 37 29.57 20.52 0.59
CA LEU A 37 28.86 21.53 1.38
C LEU A 37 28.92 21.24 2.88
N GLY A 38 29.38 20.05 3.30
CA GLY A 38 29.40 19.62 4.69
C GLY A 38 28.01 19.47 5.32
N VAL A 39 26.97 19.31 4.49
CA VAL A 39 25.57 19.25 4.94
C VAL A 39 25.04 17.83 4.86
N TYR A 40 24.43 17.37 5.95
CA TYR A 40 23.62 16.16 6.00
C TYR A 40 22.17 16.51 5.70
N TYR A 41 21.52 15.70 4.87
CA TYR A 41 20.09 15.82 4.62
C TYR A 41 19.41 14.48 4.89
N TRP A 42 18.20 14.57 5.44
CA TRP A 42 17.33 13.43 5.71
C TRP A 42 15.97 13.68 5.08
N GLY A 43 15.39 12.66 4.48
CA GLY A 43 14.13 12.75 3.77
C GLY A 43 13.35 11.46 3.77
N GLY A 44 12.09 11.57 3.38
CA GLY A 44 11.20 10.44 3.21
C GLY A 44 10.20 10.69 2.09
N ILE A 45 9.82 9.61 1.43
CA ILE A 45 8.71 9.60 0.47
C ILE A 45 7.53 8.95 1.16
N GLY A 46 6.41 9.65 1.19
CA GLY A 46 5.12 9.15 1.66
C GLY A 46 4.00 9.56 0.72
N ALA A 47 2.75 9.28 1.11
CA ALA A 47 1.58 9.60 0.30
C ALA A 47 1.51 11.08 -0.13
N PHE A 48 2.01 12.00 0.69
CA PHE A 48 1.90 13.44 0.46
C PHE A 48 3.18 14.09 -0.11
N SER A 49 4.14 13.30 -0.59
CA SER A 49 5.41 13.81 -1.16
C SER A 49 5.28 14.35 -2.60
N GLY A 50 4.12 14.91 -2.97
CA GLY A 50 3.86 15.41 -4.32
C GLY A 50 3.68 14.29 -5.35
N LEU A 51 4.28 14.43 -6.53
CA LEU A 51 4.09 13.49 -7.65
C LEU A 51 4.59 12.07 -7.33
N SER A 52 5.65 11.93 -6.53
CA SER A 52 6.13 10.61 -6.07
C SER A 52 5.16 9.91 -5.11
N GLY A 53 4.26 10.67 -4.46
CA GLY A 53 3.22 10.16 -3.58
C GLY A 53 1.98 9.63 -4.33
N VAL A 54 1.79 9.98 -5.60
CA VAL A 54 0.59 9.62 -6.37
C VAL A 54 0.36 8.10 -6.45
N PRO A 55 1.36 7.25 -6.76
CA PRO A 55 1.17 5.80 -6.77
C PRO A 55 0.79 5.24 -5.39
N ILE A 56 1.33 5.82 -4.31
CA ILE A 56 1.04 5.42 -2.93
C ILE A 56 -0.42 5.73 -2.59
N ILE A 57 -0.88 6.94 -2.93
CA ILE A 57 -2.28 7.37 -2.75
C ILE A 57 -3.22 6.44 -3.52
N ILE A 58 -2.93 6.15 -4.80
CA ILE A 58 -3.76 5.28 -5.63
C ILE A 58 -3.86 3.88 -4.99
N SER A 59 -2.75 3.29 -4.58
CA SER A 59 -2.72 2.00 -3.90
C SER A 59 -3.52 2.01 -2.59
N ALA A 60 -3.38 3.07 -1.79
CA ALA A 60 -4.13 3.20 -0.54
C ALA A 60 -5.65 3.27 -0.79
N PHE A 61 -6.10 4.01 -1.82
CA PHE A 61 -7.52 4.05 -2.18
C PHE A 61 -8.04 2.72 -2.72
N LEU A 62 -7.25 1.99 -3.51
CA LEU A 62 -7.61 0.64 -3.97
C LEU A 62 -7.77 -0.35 -2.81
N LEU A 63 -6.93 -0.23 -1.78
CA LEU A 63 -7.05 -1.04 -0.57
C LEU A 63 -8.24 -0.61 0.31
N LEU A 64 -8.53 0.70 0.43
CA LEU A 64 -9.76 1.16 1.05
C LEU A 64 -11.01 0.66 0.32
N TYR A 65 -10.97 0.59 -1.01
CA TYR A 65 -12.05 -0.01 -1.79
C TYR A 65 -12.26 -1.48 -1.41
N CYS A 66 -11.19 -2.27 -1.27
CA CYS A 66 -11.27 -3.66 -0.81
C CYS A 66 -11.89 -3.78 0.60
N MET A 67 -11.51 -2.87 1.50
CA MET A 67 -12.10 -2.78 2.85
C MET A 67 -13.60 -2.51 2.77
N ILE A 68 -14.02 -1.53 1.96
CA ILE A 68 -15.44 -1.17 1.80
C ILE A 68 -16.24 -2.35 1.25
N ILE A 69 -15.76 -3.03 0.19
CA ILE A 69 -16.42 -4.21 -0.35
C ILE A 69 -16.56 -5.30 0.73
N SER A 70 -15.52 -5.53 1.53
CA SER A 70 -15.55 -6.51 2.62
C SER A 70 -16.59 -6.14 3.70
N VAL A 71 -16.68 -4.86 4.10
CA VAL A 71 -17.73 -4.37 5.02
C VAL A 71 -19.11 -4.65 4.45
N LEU A 72 -19.33 -4.32 3.19
CA LEU A 72 -20.66 -4.41 2.57
C LEU A 72 -21.11 -5.87 2.47
N ILE A 73 -20.21 -6.79 2.11
CA ILE A 73 -20.50 -8.24 2.05
C ILE A 73 -20.80 -8.78 3.45
N LEU A 74 -20.05 -8.37 4.47
CA LEU A 74 -20.28 -8.82 5.86
C LEU A 74 -21.59 -8.29 6.45
N LYS A 75 -21.98 -7.05 6.13
CA LYS A 75 -23.20 -6.40 6.67
C LYS A 75 -24.47 -6.81 5.94
N ALA A 76 -24.40 -7.02 4.63
CA ALA A 76 -25.58 -7.27 3.81
C ALA A 76 -25.28 -8.32 2.73
N PRO A 77 -25.02 -9.59 3.12
CA PRO A 77 -24.66 -10.65 2.18
C PRO A 77 -25.72 -10.86 1.10
N ASP A 78 -27.00 -10.69 1.43
CA ASP A 78 -28.12 -10.88 0.51
C ASP A 78 -28.26 -9.74 -0.51
N LYS A 79 -27.64 -8.58 -0.25
CA LYS A 79 -27.68 -7.40 -1.13
C LYS A 79 -26.48 -7.31 -2.07
N ILE A 80 -25.44 -8.13 -1.85
CA ILE A 80 -24.28 -8.24 -2.75
C ILE A 80 -24.18 -9.68 -3.23
N PRO A 81 -25.03 -10.08 -4.20
CA PRO A 81 -25.03 -11.45 -4.71
C PRO A 81 -24.03 -11.64 -5.85
N ASP A 82 -23.44 -10.56 -6.37
CA ASP A 82 -22.72 -10.61 -7.63
C ASP A 82 -21.21 -10.80 -7.40
N ARG A 83 -20.70 -11.99 -7.77
CA ARG A 83 -19.28 -12.37 -7.72
C ARG A 83 -18.35 -11.35 -8.42
N LYS A 84 -18.90 -10.43 -9.21
CA LYS A 84 -18.19 -9.34 -9.88
C LYS A 84 -17.50 -8.39 -8.89
N PHE A 85 -18.13 -8.03 -7.77
CA PHE A 85 -17.51 -7.11 -6.80
C PHE A 85 -16.31 -7.73 -6.10
N VAL A 86 -16.38 -9.04 -5.80
CA VAL A 86 -15.24 -9.80 -5.27
C VAL A 86 -14.09 -9.83 -6.28
N LYS A 87 -14.38 -10.04 -7.57
CA LYS A 87 -13.38 -9.97 -8.63
C LYS A 87 -12.73 -8.58 -8.73
N TYR A 88 -13.51 -7.50 -8.62
CA TYR A 88 -12.98 -6.14 -8.64
C TYR A 88 -12.12 -5.84 -7.41
N GLY A 89 -12.51 -6.31 -6.23
CA GLY A 89 -11.68 -6.21 -5.02
C GLY A 89 -10.35 -6.95 -5.20
N PHE A 90 -10.37 -8.17 -5.74
CA PHE A 90 -9.16 -8.92 -6.07
C PHE A 90 -8.24 -8.15 -7.03
N PHE A 91 -8.77 -7.66 -8.15
CA PHE A 91 -7.98 -6.86 -9.10
C PHE A 91 -7.45 -5.57 -8.48
N ALA A 92 -8.24 -4.90 -7.64
CA ALA A 92 -7.79 -3.70 -6.92
C ALA A 92 -6.61 -4.00 -5.99
N ALA A 93 -6.66 -5.09 -5.23
CA ALA A 93 -5.56 -5.52 -4.36
C ALA A 93 -4.30 -5.88 -5.17
N VAL A 94 -4.44 -6.61 -6.28
CA VAL A 94 -3.33 -6.96 -7.17
C VAL A 94 -2.70 -5.73 -7.81
N ILE A 95 -3.51 -4.80 -8.32
CA ILE A 95 -3.02 -3.54 -8.91
C ILE A 95 -2.28 -2.72 -7.85
N ALA A 96 -2.85 -2.59 -6.65
CA ALA A 96 -2.20 -1.91 -5.53
C ALA A 96 -0.83 -2.55 -5.22
N LEU A 97 -0.77 -3.88 -5.13
CA LEU A 97 0.46 -4.62 -4.89
C LEU A 97 1.52 -4.34 -5.97
N ILE A 98 1.14 -4.40 -7.25
CA ILE A 98 2.03 -4.11 -8.37
C ILE A 98 2.56 -2.68 -8.30
N LEU A 99 1.68 -1.70 -8.06
CA LEU A 99 2.08 -0.30 -7.93
C LEU A 99 3.06 -0.07 -6.78
N LEU A 100 2.85 -0.72 -5.63
CA LEU A 100 3.74 -0.61 -4.48
C LEU A 100 5.10 -1.28 -4.73
N ILE A 101 5.12 -2.44 -5.38
CA ILE A 101 6.38 -3.11 -5.76
C ILE A 101 7.16 -2.26 -6.76
N ILE A 102 6.50 -1.76 -7.81
CA ILE A 102 7.13 -0.89 -8.81
C ILE A 102 7.64 0.39 -8.13
N GLY A 103 6.82 1.03 -7.29
CA GLY A 103 7.23 2.23 -6.54
C GLY A 103 8.46 1.97 -5.65
N GLY A 104 8.52 0.81 -5.01
CA GLY A 104 9.68 0.40 -4.21
C GLY A 104 10.94 0.20 -5.05
N ILE A 105 10.81 -0.49 -6.20
CA ILE A 105 11.93 -0.71 -7.13
C ILE A 105 12.44 0.63 -7.67
N VAL A 106 11.55 1.52 -8.10
CA VAL A 106 11.92 2.84 -8.62
C VAL A 106 12.63 3.66 -7.54
N PHE A 107 12.12 3.67 -6.31
CA PHE A 107 12.79 4.35 -5.20
C PHE A 107 14.19 3.79 -4.94
N ALA A 108 14.32 2.46 -4.84
CA ALA A 108 15.60 1.80 -4.61
C ALA A 108 16.63 2.09 -5.72
N ALA A 109 16.18 2.11 -6.98
CA ALA A 109 17.04 2.43 -8.12
C ALA A 109 17.57 3.87 -8.04
N VAL A 110 16.69 4.85 -7.77
CA VAL A 110 17.08 6.26 -7.61
C VAL A 110 18.02 6.44 -6.42
N ALA A 111 17.68 5.85 -5.27
CA ALA A 111 18.52 5.96 -4.08
C ALA A 111 19.91 5.33 -4.26
N TYR A 112 20.00 4.27 -5.08
CA TYR A 112 21.28 3.67 -5.45
C TYR A 112 22.10 4.56 -6.38
N GLU A 113 21.47 5.21 -7.38
CA GLU A 113 22.17 6.13 -8.30
C GLU A 113 22.69 7.38 -7.59
N GLU A 114 21.98 7.85 -6.57
CA GLU A 114 22.35 9.04 -5.80
C GLU A 114 23.27 8.74 -4.59
N ASP A 115 23.74 7.49 -4.45
CA ASP A 115 24.57 7.01 -3.34
C ASP A 115 23.99 7.33 -1.94
N TRP A 116 22.66 7.27 -1.82
CA TRP A 116 21.98 7.50 -0.54
C TRP A 116 22.04 6.28 0.35
N TRP A 117 22.11 6.50 1.67
CA TRP A 117 21.67 5.47 2.60
C TRP A 117 20.15 5.47 2.60
N TRP A 118 19.53 4.33 2.29
CA TRP A 118 18.08 4.26 2.16
C TRP A 118 17.49 3.01 2.81
N TRP A 119 16.20 3.08 3.14
CA TRP A 119 15.43 1.97 3.66
C TRP A 119 13.96 2.09 3.27
N PHE A 120 13.26 0.95 3.23
CA PHE A 120 11.81 0.94 3.18
C PHE A 120 11.24 1.12 4.59
N ASP A 121 10.10 1.78 4.68
CA ASP A 121 9.45 2.09 5.95
C ASP A 121 8.09 1.35 6.06
N ALA A 122 7.37 1.52 7.17
CA ALA A 122 6.14 0.83 7.48
C ALA A 122 5.06 0.97 6.40
N GLY A 123 5.05 2.06 5.63
CA GLY A 123 4.12 2.26 4.54
C GLY A 123 4.36 1.27 3.41
N PHE A 124 5.62 1.03 3.04
CA PHE A 124 5.96 0.03 2.02
C PHE A 124 5.63 -1.38 2.50
N TYR A 125 6.14 -1.77 3.67
CA TYR A 125 5.95 -3.13 4.19
C TYR A 125 4.47 -3.42 4.48
N GLY A 126 3.77 -2.48 5.11
CA GLY A 126 2.34 -2.58 5.39
C GLY A 126 1.52 -2.66 4.12
N GLY A 127 1.85 -1.84 3.12
CA GLY A 127 1.20 -1.84 1.81
C GLY A 127 1.40 -3.16 1.06
N VAL A 128 2.64 -3.64 0.94
CA VAL A 128 2.98 -4.87 0.19
C VAL A 128 2.42 -6.11 0.89
N ILE A 129 2.67 -6.27 2.20
CA ILE A 129 2.20 -7.43 2.96
C ILE A 129 0.68 -7.43 3.06
N GLY A 130 0.08 -6.30 3.42
CA GLY A 130 -1.37 -6.23 3.54
C GLY A 130 -2.08 -6.32 2.19
N GLY A 131 -1.51 -5.78 1.10
CA GLY A 131 -2.00 -5.96 -0.26
C GLY A 131 -1.96 -7.43 -0.71
N LEU A 132 -0.85 -8.13 -0.44
CA LEU A 132 -0.71 -9.56 -0.72
C LEU A 132 -1.74 -10.39 0.06
N LEU A 133 -1.85 -10.17 1.37
CA LEU A 133 -2.81 -10.89 2.22
C LEU A 133 -4.27 -10.52 1.93
N THR A 134 -4.55 -9.37 1.31
CA THR A 134 -5.90 -9.03 0.82
C THR A 134 -6.24 -9.78 -0.46
N ALA A 135 -5.23 -10.09 -1.29
CA ALA A 135 -5.41 -10.70 -2.60
C ALA A 135 -5.55 -12.23 -2.57
N ILE A 136 -5.11 -12.89 -1.49
CA ILE A 136 -5.17 -14.35 -1.30
C ILE A 136 -6.42 -14.72 -0.50
#